data_AF-A0A2R5E7F7-F1
#
_entry.id   AF-A0A2R5E7F7-F1
#
_cell.length_a   1.000
_cell.length_b   1.000
_cell.length_c   1.000
_cell.angle_alpha   90.00
_cell.angle_beta   90.00
_cell.angle_gamma   90.00
#
_symmetry.space_group_name_H-M   'P 1'
#
loop_
_entity.id
_entity.type
_entity.pdbx_description
1 polymer ?
#
loop_
_entity_poly.entity_id
_entity_poly.type
_entity_poly.pdbx_seq_one_letter_code
_entity_poly.pdbx_strand_id
1 'polypeptide(L)'
;MDMGEVALRYNKGQSFLFGSASSVQMAVYRKDVQAKATDKLDFWQSTWSKAAGDSFDQSAYDPTKPVWRIELRFHHSVLQDFARGAAQQCEYGSSLQGGIWSHIQGVSNHLTGLWRYGLTGFRLEVQGDRPSDRFIDPMWQLLMEDITYFKPVGDLLYKRVKKTPGLGNEKNLMLAVGNLLSLYARNRFPPKKALQCLKDSGIYDDLCAYMERRANADYRNFRESEILEFVTKALQLRTLLGKAA
;
A
#
# COMPACT_ATOMS: atom_id res chain seq x y z
N MET A 1 22.02 16.48 -9.07
CA MET A 1 21.53 15.15 -9.47
C MET A 1 20.35 15.42 -10.39
N ASP A 2 20.56 15.25 -11.68
CA ASP A 2 19.60 15.61 -12.72
C ASP A 2 18.38 14.68 -12.64
N MET A 3 17.18 15.24 -12.54
CA MET A 3 15.91 14.49 -12.48
C MET A 3 15.71 13.63 -13.74
N GLY A 4 16.38 13.96 -14.85
CA GLY A 4 16.38 13.16 -16.09
C GLY A 4 17.02 11.78 -15.95
N GLU A 5 17.90 11.57 -14.97
CA GLU A 5 18.64 10.30 -14.80
C GLU A 5 17.84 9.21 -14.06
N VAL A 6 16.77 9.58 -13.35
CA VAL A 6 16.01 8.66 -12.47
C VAL A 6 14.76 8.08 -13.16
N ALA A 7 14.29 8.66 -14.27
CA ALA A 7 13.07 8.24 -14.96
C ALA A 7 13.27 7.12 -16.01
N LEU A 8 14.49 6.95 -16.56
CA LEU A 8 14.80 5.97 -17.60
C LEU A 8 15.19 4.57 -17.05
N ARG A 9 14.69 4.21 -15.87
CA ARG A 9 15.00 2.92 -15.21
C ARG A 9 14.15 1.74 -15.69
N TYR A 10 13.65 1.75 -16.93
CA TYR A 10 13.26 0.52 -17.63
C TYR A 10 13.55 0.71 -19.12
N ASN A 11 14.59 0.02 -19.57
CA ASN A 11 15.08 -0.11 -20.94
C ASN A 11 13.95 0.07 -21.99
N LYS A 12 14.04 1.09 -22.87
CA LYS A 12 13.13 1.39 -24.00
C LYS A 12 11.86 2.25 -23.74
N GLY A 13 11.89 3.25 -22.87
CA GLY A 13 10.80 4.26 -22.80
C GLY A 13 9.46 3.67 -22.32
N GLN A 14 9.52 2.72 -21.38
CA GLN A 14 8.35 2.01 -20.85
C GLN A 14 7.84 2.60 -19.53
N SER A 15 8.53 3.60 -19.00
CA SER A 15 8.20 4.30 -17.77
C SER A 15 8.72 5.73 -17.87
N PHE A 16 7.87 6.68 -17.55
CA PHE A 16 8.15 8.11 -17.54
C PHE A 16 7.73 8.67 -16.18
N LEU A 17 8.54 9.55 -15.61
CA LEU A 17 8.30 10.17 -14.32
C LEU A 17 8.56 11.66 -14.44
N PHE A 18 7.59 12.48 -14.06
CA PHE A 18 7.63 13.93 -14.17
C PHE A 18 7.30 14.56 -12.81
N GLY A 19 7.95 15.68 -12.49
CA GLY A 19 7.73 16.38 -11.23
C GLY A 19 8.41 15.74 -10.02
N SER A 20 8.15 16.31 -8.84
CA SER A 20 8.84 15.95 -7.60
C SER A 20 7.91 15.21 -6.63
N ALA A 21 8.47 14.23 -5.92
CA ALA A 21 7.76 13.52 -4.86
C ALA A 21 7.36 14.43 -3.67
N SER A 22 8.03 15.59 -3.51
CA SER A 22 7.70 16.59 -2.49
C SER A 22 6.55 17.53 -2.88
N SER A 23 6.06 17.47 -4.13
CA SER A 23 4.97 18.30 -4.62
C SER A 23 3.93 17.46 -5.35
N VAL A 24 3.83 17.58 -6.67
CA VAL A 24 3.01 16.74 -7.54
C VAL A 24 3.94 15.99 -8.48
N GLN A 25 3.72 14.68 -8.60
CA GLN A 25 4.49 13.80 -9.46
C GLN A 25 3.56 12.99 -10.34
N MET A 26 3.87 12.91 -11.63
CA MET A 26 3.16 12.08 -12.59
C MET A 26 4.04 10.92 -13.06
N ALA A 27 3.50 9.71 -13.05
CA ALA A 27 4.14 8.54 -13.64
C ALA A 27 3.27 7.98 -14.77
N VAL A 28 3.89 7.68 -15.91
CA VAL A 28 3.25 7.01 -17.05
C VAL A 28 4.06 5.78 -17.39
N TYR A 29 3.50 4.59 -17.21
CA TYR A 29 4.29 3.35 -17.36
C TYR A 29 3.50 2.15 -17.86
N ARG A 30 4.22 1.17 -18.41
CA ARG A 30 3.71 -0.14 -18.85
C ARG A 30 3.32 -0.98 -17.65
N LYS A 31 2.03 -0.98 -17.35
CA LYS A 31 1.49 -1.65 -16.17
C LYS A 31 1.44 -3.16 -16.33
N ASP A 32 1.24 -3.65 -17.54
CA ASP A 32 1.33 -5.07 -17.91
C ASP A 32 2.73 -5.64 -17.63
N VAL A 33 3.79 -4.95 -18.05
CA VAL A 33 5.18 -5.35 -17.78
C VAL A 33 5.47 -5.32 -16.29
N GLN A 34 5.06 -4.26 -15.60
CA GLN A 34 5.23 -4.11 -14.15
C GLN A 34 4.44 -5.18 -13.35
N ALA A 35 3.23 -5.52 -13.79
CA ALA A 35 2.40 -6.55 -13.16
C ALA A 35 3.00 -7.95 -13.32
N LYS A 36 3.54 -8.25 -14.51
CA LYS A 36 4.26 -9.49 -14.77
C LYS A 36 5.52 -9.61 -13.90
N ALA A 37 6.29 -8.53 -13.78
CA ALA A 37 7.50 -8.50 -12.94
C ALA A 37 7.21 -8.64 -11.43
N THR A 38 5.99 -8.31 -10.99
CA THR A 38 5.57 -8.40 -9.58
C THR A 38 4.69 -9.60 -9.28
N ASP A 39 4.56 -10.55 -10.22
CA ASP A 39 3.76 -11.78 -10.11
C ASP A 39 2.29 -11.51 -9.73
N LYS A 40 1.71 -10.48 -10.34
CA LYS A 40 0.32 -10.04 -10.11
C LYS A 40 -0.49 -9.90 -11.39
N LEU A 41 -0.02 -10.48 -12.49
CA LEU A 41 -0.63 -10.29 -13.80
C LEU A 41 -2.08 -10.78 -13.81
N ASP A 42 -2.36 -11.98 -13.29
CA ASP A 42 -3.71 -12.56 -13.29
C ASP A 42 -4.71 -11.70 -12.51
N PHE A 43 -4.30 -11.16 -11.36
CA PHE A 43 -5.10 -10.22 -10.58
C PHE A 43 -5.46 -8.97 -11.39
N TRP A 44 -4.47 -8.39 -12.09
CA TRP A 44 -4.69 -7.19 -12.88
C TRP A 44 -5.51 -7.47 -14.13
N GLN A 45 -5.31 -8.60 -14.81
CA GLN A 45 -6.14 -9.03 -15.94
C GLN A 45 -7.60 -9.23 -15.54
N SER A 46 -7.85 -9.86 -14.39
CA SER A 46 -9.22 -9.97 -13.83
C SER A 46 -9.84 -8.60 -13.56
N THR A 47 -9.02 -7.61 -13.14
CA THR A 47 -9.48 -6.24 -12.90
C THR A 47 -9.78 -5.51 -14.20
N TRP A 48 -8.89 -5.59 -15.20
CA TRP A 48 -9.06 -4.92 -16.49
C TRP A 48 -10.21 -5.49 -17.31
N SER A 49 -10.45 -6.81 -17.23
CA SER A 49 -11.55 -7.48 -17.92
C SER A 49 -12.94 -7.00 -17.47
N LYS A 50 -13.04 -6.30 -16.34
CA LYS A 50 -14.29 -5.70 -15.85
C LYS A 50 -14.59 -4.33 -16.46
N ALA A 51 -13.62 -3.72 -17.15
CA ALA A 51 -13.84 -2.46 -17.84
C ALA A 51 -14.75 -2.70 -19.05
N ALA A 52 -15.88 -2.00 -19.11
CA ALA A 52 -16.81 -2.06 -20.24
C ALA A 52 -16.17 -1.44 -21.49
N GLY A 53 -16.33 -2.10 -22.64
CA GLY A 53 -15.91 -1.62 -23.95
C GLY A 53 -17.04 -0.92 -24.70
N ASP A 54 -16.95 -0.91 -26.03
CA ASP A 54 -17.93 -0.25 -26.91
C ASP A 54 -19.35 -0.85 -26.81
N SER A 55 -19.46 -2.07 -26.28
CA SER A 55 -20.73 -2.72 -25.93
C SER A 55 -20.68 -3.27 -24.51
N PHE A 56 -21.84 -3.37 -23.85
CA PHE A 56 -21.95 -3.85 -22.46
C PHE A 56 -21.44 -5.29 -22.27
N ASP A 57 -21.49 -6.11 -23.32
CA ASP A 57 -21.09 -7.52 -23.29
C ASP A 57 -19.60 -7.72 -23.59
N GLN A 58 -18.89 -6.65 -23.98
CA GLN A 58 -17.49 -6.70 -24.37
C GLN A 58 -16.64 -5.92 -23.37
N SER A 59 -15.49 -6.49 -22.99
CA SER A 59 -14.51 -5.75 -22.22
C SER A 59 -13.69 -4.81 -23.12
N ALA A 60 -13.37 -3.62 -22.61
CA ALA A 60 -12.38 -2.72 -23.22
C ALA A 60 -10.96 -3.32 -23.18
N TYR A 61 -10.72 -4.31 -22.32
CA TYR A 61 -9.42 -4.94 -22.18
C TYR A 61 -9.15 -5.97 -23.28
N ASP A 62 -8.08 -5.73 -24.04
CA ASP A 62 -7.53 -6.66 -25.03
C ASP A 62 -6.18 -7.19 -24.51
N PRO A 63 -6.04 -8.50 -24.25
CA PRO A 63 -4.80 -9.08 -23.71
C PRO A 63 -3.62 -9.02 -24.68
N THR A 64 -3.86 -8.79 -25.97
CA THR A 64 -2.80 -8.65 -26.98
C THR A 64 -2.20 -7.24 -27.02
N LYS A 65 -2.91 -6.25 -26.44
CA LYS A 65 -2.51 -4.85 -26.44
C LYS A 65 -1.76 -4.45 -25.15
N PRO A 66 -0.83 -3.50 -25.24
CA PRO A 66 -0.11 -3.00 -24.08
C PRO A 66 -1.04 -2.21 -23.15
N VAL A 67 -0.94 -2.45 -21.84
CA VAL A 67 -1.69 -1.68 -20.84
C VAL A 67 -0.78 -0.63 -20.19
N TRP A 68 -1.17 0.63 -20.35
CA TRP A 68 -0.50 1.77 -19.72
C TRP A 68 -1.26 2.23 -18.48
N ARG A 69 -0.51 2.75 -17.50
CA ARG A 69 -1.07 3.44 -16.34
C ARG A 69 -0.52 4.85 -16.27
N ILE A 70 -1.42 5.80 -16.06
CA ILE A 70 -1.12 7.16 -15.67
C ILE A 70 -1.43 7.27 -14.16
N GLU A 71 -0.46 7.73 -13.38
CA GLU A 71 -0.55 7.84 -11.94
C GLU A 71 -0.14 9.24 -11.50
N LEU A 72 -1.00 9.92 -10.75
CA LEU A 72 -0.71 11.22 -10.14
C LEU A 72 -0.56 11.04 -8.64
N ARG A 73 0.59 11.48 -8.12
CA ARG A 73 0.90 11.51 -6.69
C ARG A 73 0.91 12.95 -6.20
N PHE A 74 0.06 13.22 -5.21
CA PHE A 74 0.02 14.49 -4.49
C PHE A 74 0.68 14.32 -3.13
N HIS A 75 1.69 15.13 -2.85
CA HIS A 75 2.26 15.23 -1.53
C HIS A 75 1.25 15.85 -0.55
N HIS A 76 1.28 15.43 0.72
CA HIS A 76 0.31 15.87 1.72
C HIS A 76 0.32 17.39 1.95
N SER A 77 1.47 18.05 1.76
CA SER A 77 1.55 19.52 1.82
C SER A 77 0.73 20.20 0.73
N VAL A 78 0.72 19.65 -0.49
CA VAL A 78 -0.07 20.17 -1.60
C VAL A 78 -1.57 20.01 -1.32
N LEU A 79 -1.97 18.89 -0.72
CA LEU A 79 -3.36 18.69 -0.29
C LEU A 79 -3.75 19.69 0.82
N GLN A 80 -2.83 20.03 1.72
CA GLN A 80 -3.05 21.08 2.71
C GLN A 80 -3.14 22.47 2.08
N ASP A 81 -2.39 22.75 1.01
CA ASP A 81 -2.51 24.00 0.25
C ASP A 81 -3.89 24.14 -0.38
N PHE A 82 -4.42 23.07 -0.99
CA PHE A 82 -5.79 23.06 -1.49
C PHE A 82 -6.82 23.28 -0.38
N ALA A 83 -6.60 22.70 0.81
CA ALA A 83 -7.44 22.94 1.98
C ALA A 83 -7.49 24.42 2.36
N ARG A 84 -6.32 25.07 2.42
CA ARG A 84 -6.20 26.49 2.72
C ARG A 84 -6.85 27.36 1.64
N GLY A 85 -6.62 27.05 0.37
CA GLY A 85 -7.22 27.78 -0.75
C GLY A 85 -8.75 27.67 -0.78
N ALA A 86 -9.30 26.48 -0.55
CA ALA A 86 -10.75 26.28 -0.48
C ALA A 86 -11.37 27.04 0.72
N ALA A 87 -10.70 27.06 1.88
CA ALA A 87 -11.15 27.79 3.05
C ALA A 87 -11.20 29.31 2.83
N GLN A 88 -10.31 29.87 1.99
CA GLN A 88 -10.33 31.29 1.62
C GLN A 88 -11.51 31.67 0.71
N GLN A 89 -12.05 30.71 -0.04
CA GLN A 89 -13.19 30.92 -0.94
C GLN A 89 -14.54 30.81 -0.22
N CYS A 90 -14.57 30.28 1.01
CA CYS A 90 -15.77 30.25 1.82
C CYS A 90 -15.90 31.54 2.65
N GLU A 91 -17.11 32.10 2.74
CA GLU A 91 -17.38 33.27 3.58
C GLU A 91 -16.96 33.05 5.04
N TYR A 92 -16.47 34.13 5.64
CA TYR A 92 -15.85 34.21 6.96
C TYR A 92 -16.62 33.40 8.01
N GLY A 93 -16.00 32.33 8.54
CA GLY A 93 -16.57 31.47 9.59
C GLY A 93 -16.72 30.00 9.21
N SER A 94 -16.65 29.66 7.92
CA SER A 94 -16.61 28.27 7.48
C SER A 94 -15.18 27.75 7.48
N SER A 95 -14.64 27.39 8.65
CA SER A 95 -13.39 26.65 8.69
C SER A 95 -13.63 25.28 8.04
N LEU A 96 -13.25 25.11 6.76
CA LEU A 96 -12.94 23.79 6.21
C LEU A 96 -11.73 23.29 7.01
N GLN A 97 -12.01 22.73 8.18
CA GLN A 97 -11.00 22.28 9.13
C GLN A 97 -10.02 21.36 8.39
N GLY A 98 -8.72 21.52 8.67
CA GLY A 98 -7.61 20.78 8.05
C GLY A 98 -7.68 19.24 8.16
N GLY A 99 -8.77 18.70 8.74
CA GLY A 99 -9.13 17.29 8.74
C GLY A 99 -9.70 16.75 7.43
N ILE A 100 -10.36 17.58 6.59
CA ILE A 100 -11.04 17.08 5.38
C ILE A 100 -10.02 16.48 4.39
N TRP A 101 -8.87 17.13 4.23
CA TRP A 101 -7.83 16.70 3.29
C TRP A 101 -6.83 15.69 3.88
N SER A 102 -6.90 15.42 5.19
CA SER A 102 -6.12 14.37 5.85
C SER A 102 -6.86 13.03 5.92
N HIS A 103 -8.14 12.99 5.53
CA HIS A 103 -8.96 11.80 5.50
C HIS A 103 -9.37 11.43 4.07
N ILE A 104 -9.32 10.12 3.76
CA ILE A 104 -9.69 9.58 2.45
C ILE A 104 -11.11 10.00 2.01
N GLN A 105 -12.03 10.17 2.97
CA GLN A 105 -13.40 10.55 2.66
C GLN A 105 -13.52 12.00 2.17
N GLY A 106 -12.78 12.93 2.77
CA GLY A 106 -12.78 14.31 2.28
C GLY A 106 -12.09 14.42 0.92
N VAL A 107 -10.97 13.73 0.72
CA VAL A 107 -10.27 13.70 -0.57
C VAL A 107 -11.07 13.00 -1.67
N SER A 108 -11.87 11.97 -1.34
CA SER A 108 -12.63 11.17 -2.32
C SER A 108 -13.60 12.01 -3.17
N ASN A 109 -14.16 13.08 -2.60
CA ASN A 109 -15.06 13.99 -3.30
C ASN A 109 -14.33 14.90 -4.31
N HIS A 110 -13.00 14.98 -4.23
CA HIS A 110 -12.17 15.88 -5.03
C HIS A 110 -11.27 15.14 -6.02
N LEU A 111 -11.38 13.82 -6.15
CA LEU A 111 -10.52 13.02 -7.03
C LEU A 111 -10.57 13.48 -8.49
N THR A 112 -11.75 13.81 -9.03
CA THR A 112 -11.88 14.37 -10.38
C THR A 112 -11.19 15.72 -10.52
N GLY A 113 -11.30 16.59 -9.51
CA GLY A 113 -10.62 17.90 -9.51
C GLY A 113 -9.11 17.76 -9.44
N LEU A 114 -8.61 16.86 -8.59
CA LEU A 114 -7.18 16.55 -8.47
C LEU A 114 -6.63 15.94 -9.76
N TRP A 115 -7.38 15.04 -10.40
CA TRP A 115 -7.03 14.46 -11.69
C TRP A 115 -6.85 15.54 -12.76
N ARG A 116 -7.86 16.42 -12.93
CA ARG A 116 -7.81 17.54 -13.87
C ARG A 116 -6.69 18.51 -13.56
N TYR A 117 -6.45 18.82 -12.29
CA TYR A 117 -5.35 19.68 -11.88
C TYR A 117 -3.99 19.08 -12.28
N GLY A 118 -3.78 17.79 -12.01
CA GLY A 118 -2.53 17.12 -12.35
C GLY A 118 -2.28 17.04 -13.85
N LEU A 119 -3.30 16.69 -14.64
CA LEU A 119 -3.17 16.63 -16.10
C LEU A 119 -3.04 18.01 -16.76
N THR A 120 -3.61 19.05 -16.16
CA THR A 120 -3.37 20.44 -16.58
C THR A 120 -1.92 20.86 -16.30
N GLY A 121 -1.37 20.45 -15.15
CA GLY A 121 0.03 20.75 -14.78
C GLY A 121 1.05 20.01 -15.63
N PHE A 122 0.76 18.77 -16.02
CA PHE A 122 1.59 17.96 -16.91
C PHE A 122 0.97 17.82 -18.30
N ARG A 123 0.63 18.95 -18.91
CA ARG A 123 -0.10 19.00 -20.19
C ARG A 123 0.72 18.41 -21.34
N LEU A 124 0.10 17.52 -22.12
CA LEU A 124 0.63 17.08 -23.40
C LEU A 124 0.08 17.96 -24.53
N GLU A 125 0.98 18.62 -25.26
CA GLU A 125 0.64 19.50 -26.38
C GLU A 125 1.17 18.93 -27.70
N VAL A 126 0.37 19.08 -28.74
CA VAL A 126 0.73 18.76 -30.13
C VAL A 126 0.91 20.06 -30.89
N GLN A 127 1.98 20.14 -31.66
CA GLN A 127 2.23 21.26 -32.56
C GLN A 127 1.37 21.10 -33.81
N GLY A 128 0.62 22.14 -34.16
CA GLY A 128 -0.14 22.22 -35.40
C GLY A 128 0.74 22.59 -36.60
N ASP A 129 0.07 22.90 -37.73
CA ASP A 129 0.76 23.24 -38.98
C ASP A 129 1.61 24.51 -38.88
N ARG A 130 1.31 25.40 -37.92
CA ARG A 130 2.08 26.61 -37.64
C ARG A 130 2.85 26.49 -36.33
N PRO A 131 4.05 27.08 -36.24
CA PRO A 131 4.85 27.06 -35.02
C PRO A 131 4.16 27.65 -33.78
N SER A 132 3.22 28.58 -33.98
CA SER A 132 2.43 29.22 -32.93
C SER A 132 1.27 28.37 -32.41
N ASP A 133 0.86 27.38 -33.20
CA ASP A 133 -0.39 26.65 -32.96
C ASP A 133 -0.07 25.45 -32.09
N ARG A 134 -0.42 25.54 -30.81
CA ARG A 134 -0.27 24.45 -29.85
C ARG A 134 -1.65 24.02 -29.38
N PHE A 135 -1.96 22.77 -29.66
CA PHE A 135 -3.22 22.15 -29.28
C PHE A 135 -2.98 21.13 -28.18
N ILE A 136 -4.00 20.82 -27.39
CA ILE A 136 -3.94 19.69 -26.47
C ILE A 136 -3.99 18.42 -27.29
N ASP A 137 -3.17 17.44 -26.96
CA ASP A 137 -3.30 16.12 -27.54
C ASP A 137 -4.75 15.59 -27.33
N PRO A 138 -5.44 15.08 -28.37
CA PRO A 138 -6.83 14.65 -28.24
C PRO A 138 -7.05 13.57 -27.18
N MET A 139 -6.11 12.63 -27.01
CA MET A 139 -6.18 11.64 -25.94
C MET A 139 -6.02 12.32 -24.58
N TRP A 140 -5.11 13.28 -24.46
CA TRP A 140 -4.97 14.06 -23.22
C TRP A 140 -6.21 14.86 -22.87
N GLN A 141 -6.87 15.45 -23.87
CA GLN A 141 -8.14 16.15 -23.68
C GLN A 141 -9.24 15.21 -23.18
N LEU A 142 -9.40 14.03 -23.81
CA LEU A 142 -10.35 13.00 -23.36
C LEU A 142 -10.10 12.61 -21.90
N LEU A 143 -8.84 12.36 -21.54
CA LEU A 143 -8.48 12.00 -20.16
C LEU A 143 -8.83 13.11 -19.16
N MET A 144 -8.70 14.38 -19.53
CA MET A 144 -9.02 15.51 -18.65
C MET A 144 -10.53 15.74 -18.50
N GLU A 145 -11.27 15.66 -19.60
CA GLU A 145 -12.66 16.11 -19.64
C GLU A 145 -13.63 14.98 -19.26
N ASP A 146 -13.44 13.78 -19.81
CA ASP A 146 -14.40 12.68 -19.77
C ASP A 146 -14.28 11.82 -18.51
N ILE A 147 -13.07 11.68 -17.96
CA ILE A 147 -12.85 10.87 -16.75
C ILE A 147 -13.49 11.56 -15.54
N THR A 148 -14.48 10.88 -14.96
CA THR A 148 -15.11 11.26 -13.70
C THR A 148 -14.93 10.16 -12.66
N TYR A 149 -14.38 10.52 -11.51
CA TYR A 149 -14.30 9.62 -10.37
C TYR A 149 -15.55 9.74 -9.52
N PHE A 150 -16.26 8.63 -9.38
CA PHE A 150 -17.38 8.55 -8.45
C PHE A 150 -16.86 8.28 -7.04
N LYS A 151 -17.41 9.00 -6.06
CA LYS A 151 -17.21 8.63 -4.65
C LYS A 151 -17.71 7.20 -4.43
N PRO A 152 -17.06 6.40 -3.56
CA PRO A 152 -17.61 5.10 -3.19
C PRO A 152 -19.05 5.26 -2.69
N VAL A 153 -19.98 4.53 -3.29
CA VAL A 153 -21.38 4.48 -2.84
C VAL A 153 -21.47 3.42 -1.75
N GLY A 154 -21.81 3.83 -0.53
CA GLY A 154 -21.97 2.97 0.65
C GLY A 154 -21.20 3.48 1.86
N ASP A 155 -21.58 3.01 3.04
CA ASP A 155 -20.75 3.18 4.23
C ASP A 155 -19.41 2.48 3.97
N LEU A 156 -18.32 3.25 4.02
CA LEU A 156 -17.00 2.65 4.14
C LEU A 156 -17.08 1.70 5.34
N LEU A 157 -16.77 0.42 5.19
CA LEU A 157 -16.59 -0.43 6.36
C LEU A 157 -15.42 0.15 7.16
N TYR A 158 -15.74 0.99 8.15
CA TYR A 158 -14.79 1.66 9.02
C TYR A 158 -14.16 0.65 9.97
N LYS A 159 -13.38 -0.29 9.43
CA LYS A 159 -12.54 -1.15 10.25
C LYS A 159 -11.31 -0.36 10.65
N ARG A 160 -11.40 0.31 11.80
CA ARG A 160 -10.26 0.98 12.44
C ARG A 160 -9.25 -0.07 12.90
N VAL A 161 -8.23 -0.36 12.08
CA VAL A 161 -7.05 -1.12 12.53
C VAL A 161 -6.00 -0.11 12.99
N LYS A 162 -6.01 0.21 14.29
CA LYS A 162 -4.86 0.91 14.89
C LYS A 162 -3.67 -0.05 14.89
N LYS A 163 -2.44 0.45 14.68
CA LYS A 163 -1.28 -0.23 15.25
C LYS A 163 -1.46 -0.19 16.76
N THR A 164 -1.84 -1.29 17.37
CA THR A 164 -1.78 -1.42 18.83
C THR A 164 -0.31 -1.27 19.24
N PRO A 165 0.03 -0.46 20.26
CA PRO A 165 1.37 -0.50 20.83
C PRO A 165 1.73 -1.97 21.14
N GLY A 166 2.85 -2.45 20.61
CA GLY A 166 3.26 -3.87 20.69
C GLY A 166 2.96 -4.74 19.45
N LEU A 167 2.00 -4.34 18.59
CA LEU A 167 1.66 -5.07 17.36
C LEU A 167 2.56 -4.60 16.19
N GLY A 168 3.53 -5.45 15.87
CA GLY A 168 4.66 -5.19 14.97
C GLY A 168 6.00 -5.65 15.56
N ASN A 169 6.06 -5.88 16.87
CA ASN A 169 7.21 -6.47 17.55
C ASN A 169 7.23 -8.00 17.49
N GLU A 170 6.23 -8.64 16.87
CA GLU A 170 6.11 -10.12 16.81
C GLU A 170 7.35 -10.79 16.23
N LYS A 171 7.96 -10.15 15.22
CA LYS A 171 9.22 -10.64 14.65
C LYS A 171 10.34 -10.62 15.68
N ASN A 172 10.49 -9.53 16.44
CA ASN A 172 11.52 -9.41 17.47
C ASN A 172 11.22 -10.30 18.69
N LEU A 173 9.94 -10.42 19.07
CA LEU A 173 9.44 -11.34 20.10
C LEU A 173 9.82 -12.78 19.74
N MET A 174 9.46 -13.24 18.53
CA MET A 174 9.76 -14.59 18.07
C MET A 174 11.26 -14.82 17.85
N LEU A 175 12.03 -13.78 17.49
CA LEU A 175 13.49 -13.83 17.46
C LEU A 175 14.09 -13.98 18.88
N ALA A 176 13.61 -13.20 19.85
CA ALA A 176 14.06 -13.27 21.24
C ALA A 176 13.73 -14.63 21.87
N VAL A 177 12.48 -15.10 21.71
CA VAL A 177 12.06 -16.44 22.14
C VAL A 177 12.87 -17.52 21.44
N GLY A 178 13.12 -17.37 20.13
CA GLY A 178 13.95 -18.29 19.37
C GLY A 178 15.38 -18.40 19.91
N ASN A 179 16.01 -17.26 20.22
CA ASN A 179 17.36 -17.18 20.78
C ASN A 179 17.42 -17.76 22.20
N LEU A 180 16.45 -17.43 23.06
CA LEU A 180 16.37 -17.99 24.41
C LEU A 180 16.18 -19.51 24.38
N LEU A 181 15.31 -20.03 23.51
CA LEU A 181 15.13 -21.48 23.36
C LEU A 181 16.39 -22.18 22.84
N SER A 182 17.18 -21.52 21.99
CA SER A 182 18.49 -22.04 21.57
C SER A 182 19.49 -22.08 22.73
N LEU A 183 19.53 -21.06 23.59
CA LEU A 183 20.35 -21.06 24.81
C LEU A 183 19.89 -22.13 25.81
N TYR A 184 18.57 -22.29 25.99
CA TYR A 184 17.99 -23.29 26.89
C TYR A 184 18.25 -24.71 26.39
N ALA A 185 18.15 -24.95 25.08
CA ALA A 185 18.48 -26.25 24.47
C ALA A 185 19.97 -26.58 24.66
N ARG A 186 20.87 -25.61 24.45
CA ARG A 186 22.32 -25.77 24.69
C ARG A 186 22.61 -26.14 26.14
N ASN A 187 21.92 -25.50 27.09
CA ASN A 187 22.08 -25.77 28.52
C ASN A 187 21.24 -26.96 29.04
N ARG A 188 20.61 -27.74 28.15
CA ARG A 188 19.79 -28.93 28.46
C ARG A 188 18.66 -28.64 29.45
N PHE A 189 18.00 -27.50 29.31
CA PHE A 189 16.86 -27.16 30.17
C PHE A 189 15.68 -28.09 29.84
N PRO A 190 15.03 -28.72 30.84
CA PRO A 190 13.79 -29.44 30.61
C PRO A 190 12.67 -28.44 30.23
N PRO A 191 11.67 -28.85 29.42
CA PRO A 191 10.64 -27.93 28.91
C PRO A 191 9.92 -27.12 29.97
N LYS A 192 9.63 -27.72 31.13
CA LYS A 192 9.01 -27.03 32.27
C LYS A 192 9.89 -25.91 32.84
N LYS A 193 11.20 -26.13 32.91
CA LYS A 193 12.17 -25.12 33.38
C LYS A 193 12.35 -24.01 32.35
N ALA A 194 12.41 -24.35 31.06
CA ALA A 194 12.47 -23.36 29.99
C ALA A 194 11.22 -22.47 29.95
N LEU A 195 10.04 -23.06 30.15
CA LEU A 195 8.79 -22.32 30.28
C LEU A 195 8.81 -21.37 31.49
N GLN A 196 9.29 -21.83 32.64
CA GLN A 196 9.42 -20.98 33.83
C GLN A 196 10.37 -19.80 33.57
N CYS A 197 11.51 -20.02 32.93
CA CYS A 197 12.42 -18.93 32.57
C CYS A 197 11.80 -17.92 31.58
N LEU A 198 10.93 -18.37 30.67
CA LEU A 198 10.18 -17.47 29.79
C LEU A 198 9.14 -16.66 30.58
N LYS A 199 8.45 -17.29 31.55
CA LYS A 199 7.55 -16.61 32.50
C LYS A 199 8.27 -15.50 33.24
N ASP A 200 9.48 -15.78 33.73
CA ASP A 200 10.25 -14.83 34.53
C ASP A 200 10.95 -13.74 33.69
N SER A 201 11.03 -13.88 32.36
CA SER A 201 11.78 -12.96 31.50
C SER A 201 11.00 -11.72 31.03
N GLY A 202 9.75 -11.55 31.47
CA GLY A 202 8.86 -10.48 31.02
C GLY A 202 8.37 -10.59 29.56
N ILE A 203 8.73 -11.68 28.85
CA ILE A 203 8.35 -11.95 27.46
C ILE A 203 7.07 -12.81 27.38
N TYR A 204 6.74 -13.48 28.48
CA TYR A 204 5.66 -14.48 28.52
C TYR A 204 4.29 -13.91 28.18
N ASP A 205 3.95 -12.73 28.70
CA ASP A 205 2.65 -12.12 28.46
C ASP A 205 2.49 -11.74 26.97
N ASP A 206 3.57 -11.26 26.35
CA ASP A 206 3.61 -10.98 24.90
C ASP A 206 3.51 -12.27 24.07
N LEU A 207 4.13 -13.36 24.52
CA LEU A 207 4.05 -14.68 23.88
C LEU A 207 2.64 -15.28 23.98
N CYS A 208 1.99 -15.15 25.14
CA CYS A 208 0.59 -15.52 25.34
C CYS A 208 -0.32 -14.74 24.40
N ALA A 209 -0.19 -13.41 24.38
CA ALA A 209 -0.97 -12.54 23.51
C ALA A 209 -0.72 -12.84 22.01
N TYR A 210 0.50 -13.24 21.63
CA TYR A 210 0.82 -13.67 20.26
C TYR A 210 0.12 -15.00 19.91
N MET A 211 0.23 -16.01 20.76
CA MET A 211 -0.37 -17.33 20.51
C MET A 211 -1.90 -17.27 20.52
N GLU A 212 -2.50 -16.47 21.40
CA GLU A 212 -3.94 -16.24 21.45
C GLU A 212 -4.46 -15.58 20.17
N ARG A 213 -3.76 -14.56 19.67
CA ARG A 213 -4.11 -13.93 18.38
C ARG A 213 -4.03 -14.90 17.21
N ARG A 214 -3.05 -15.80 17.21
CA ARG A 214 -2.92 -16.84 16.19
C ARG A 214 -4.04 -17.87 16.28
N ALA A 215 -4.40 -18.32 17.49
CA ALA A 215 -5.50 -19.26 17.69
C ALA A 215 -6.85 -18.65 17.26
N ASN A 216 -7.09 -17.39 17.59
CA ASN A 216 -8.30 -16.65 17.19
C ASN A 216 -8.40 -16.46 15.67
N ALA A 217 -7.28 -16.30 14.96
CA ALA A 217 -7.27 -16.26 13.49
C ALA A 217 -7.69 -17.59 12.85
N ASP A 218 -7.45 -18.70 13.56
CA ASP A 218 -7.84 -20.05 13.14
C ASP A 218 -9.20 -20.48 13.73
N TYR A 219 -9.96 -19.58 14.38
CA TYR A 219 -11.22 -19.87 15.09
C TYR A 219 -11.09 -20.94 16.20
N ARG A 220 -9.94 -20.99 16.88
CA ARG A 220 -9.66 -21.94 17.98
C ARG A 220 -9.46 -21.23 19.32
N ASN A 221 -9.79 -21.94 20.41
CA ASN A 221 -9.55 -21.46 21.77
C ASN A 221 -8.10 -21.71 22.18
N PHE A 222 -7.40 -20.65 22.55
CA PHE A 222 -6.05 -20.74 23.09
C PHE A 222 -6.03 -21.44 24.45
N ARG A 223 -5.05 -22.31 24.67
CA ARG A 223 -4.78 -22.93 25.98
C ARG A 223 -3.31 -22.78 26.33
N GLU A 224 -3.01 -22.54 27.61
CA GLU A 224 -1.61 -22.46 28.10
C GLU A 224 -0.79 -23.71 27.76
N SER A 225 -1.44 -24.88 27.68
CA SER A 225 -0.81 -26.13 27.23
C SER A 225 -0.19 -26.03 25.84
N GLU A 226 -0.71 -25.17 24.95
CA GLU A 226 -0.16 -24.95 23.60
C GLU A 226 1.20 -24.24 23.64
N ILE A 227 1.45 -23.37 24.63
CA ILE A 227 2.78 -22.77 24.82
C ILE A 227 3.77 -23.82 25.29
N LEU A 228 3.36 -24.67 26.25
CA LEU A 228 4.21 -25.76 26.72
C LEU A 228 4.54 -26.74 25.59
N GLU A 229 3.56 -27.06 24.74
CA GLU A 229 3.76 -27.89 23.56
C GLU A 229 4.70 -27.22 22.55
N PHE A 230 4.51 -25.92 22.30
CA PHE A 230 5.39 -25.13 21.44
C PHE A 230 6.84 -25.15 21.96
N VAL A 231 7.06 -24.85 23.25
CA VAL A 231 8.39 -24.87 23.88
C VAL A 231 9.00 -26.27 23.82
N THR A 232 8.21 -27.30 24.09
CA THR A 232 8.66 -28.70 24.04
C THR A 232 9.12 -29.09 22.65
N LYS A 233 8.29 -28.84 21.62
CA LYS A 233 8.64 -29.09 20.21
C LYS A 233 9.86 -28.27 19.79
N ALA A 234 9.91 -27.01 20.18
CA ALA A 234 10.99 -26.10 19.81
C ALA A 234 12.34 -26.50 20.42
N LEU A 235 12.35 -26.98 21.67
CA LEU A 235 13.54 -27.53 22.33
C LEU A 235 13.95 -28.86 21.70
N GLN A 236 13.00 -29.79 21.51
CA GLN A 236 13.27 -31.07 20.87
C GLN A 236 13.89 -30.89 19.48
N LEU A 237 13.30 -30.04 18.64
CA LEU A 237 13.84 -29.73 17.31
C LEU A 237 15.26 -29.18 17.38
N ARG A 238 15.57 -28.29 18.34
CA ARG A 238 16.91 -27.69 18.49
C ARG A 238 17.94 -28.68 19.04
N THR A 239 17.54 -29.54 19.98
CA THR A 239 18.38 -30.61 20.52
C THR A 239 18.66 -31.68 19.47
N LEU A 240 17.66 -32.05 18.65
CA LEU A 240 17.78 -33.08 17.61
C LEU A 240 18.54 -32.59 16.38
N LEU A 241 18.33 -31.34 15.95
CA LEU A 241 18.94 -30.79 14.74
C LEU A 241 20.34 -30.19 14.98
N GLY A 242 20.85 -30.19 16.22
CA GLY A 242 22.18 -29.67 16.55
C GLY A 242 22.41 -28.19 16.24
N LYS A 243 21.36 -27.42 15.87
CA LYS A 243 21.44 -25.98 15.57
C LYS A 243 21.49 -25.13 16.84
N ALA A 244 22.43 -25.45 17.73
CA ALA A 244 22.94 -24.54 18.74
C ALA A 244 24.25 -23.93 18.22
N ALA A 245 24.19 -23.26 17.07
CA ALA A 245 25.24 -22.43 16.48
C ALA A 245 24.56 -21.35 15.65
#